data_AF-A0A2X3CDM1-F1
#
_entry.id   AF-A0A2X3CDM1-F1
#
_cell.length_a   1.000
_cell.length_b   1.000
_cell.length_c   1.000
_cell.angle_alpha   90.00
_cell.angle_beta   90.00
_cell.angle_gamma   90.00
#
_symmetry.space_group_name_H-M   'P 1'
#
loop_
_entity.id
_entity.type
_entity.pdbx_description
1 polymer ?
#
loop_
_entity_poly.entity_id
_entity_poly.type
_entity_poly.pdbx_seq_one_letter_code
_entity_poly.pdbx_strand_id
1 'polypeptide(L)'
;MADQRLNKLAKLLVNYSTGVKEGDFVFVSCNEVANPWLTEVVKEATKAGAYVEYILESEEAKEARLKFSTKDQLLSGNLIMETMLEKADVWLSAWGARNTRAFSNIDSEKIKNIRAGEKGWRKFYSGRMGDGSLRWCGTQFPTYADAQEASMSFSEYEDFVYGAGLLDHEDPVAEWNRVSKEQERWVKYLDTKKELHILAEGTDIKVSVEGRKWINCDGRVNFPDGEIFTSPVENKINGHITFSFPGIYAGKEIEGIELEVKDGKVVSYKAKKGEDLLKALLETDEGASHFGEVAIGTNYGIKKFTRNMLFDEKIGGTVHMAIGDSMPEAGGKNRSSLHWDMLCDMRNGGRIYADGELFYENGEFKKEILV
;
A
#
# COMPACT_ATOMS: atom_id res chain seq x y z
N MET A 1 30.31 8.73 1.51
CA MET A 1 30.37 7.30 1.14
C MET A 1 28.97 6.91 0.70
N ALA A 2 28.79 6.18 -0.40
CA ALA A 2 27.45 5.77 -0.83
C ALA A 2 26.83 4.83 0.22
N ASP A 3 25.56 5.04 0.59
CA ASP A 3 24.85 4.17 1.52
C ASP A 3 24.72 2.77 0.91
N GLN A 4 25.30 1.75 1.57
CA GLN A 4 25.27 0.38 1.06
C GLN A 4 23.86 -0.20 0.99
N ARG A 5 22.91 0.33 1.78
CA ARG A 5 21.50 -0.09 1.79
C ARG A 5 20.82 0.23 0.46
N LEU A 6 21.18 1.34 -0.18
CA LEU A 6 20.66 1.70 -1.51
C LEU A 6 21.10 0.71 -2.59
N ASN A 7 22.35 0.24 -2.54
CA ASN A 7 22.85 -0.79 -3.47
C ASN A 7 22.09 -2.10 -3.28
N LYS A 8 21.83 -2.49 -2.02
CA LYS A 8 21.06 -3.69 -1.69
C LYS A 8 19.60 -3.56 -2.14
N LEU A 9 18.98 -2.40 -1.91
CA LEU A 9 17.62 -2.11 -2.36
C LEU A 9 17.51 -2.23 -3.88
N ALA A 10 18.40 -1.58 -4.63
CA ALA A 10 18.39 -1.66 -6.10
C ALA A 10 18.50 -3.12 -6.60
N LYS A 11 19.42 -3.91 -6.03
CA LYS A 11 19.55 -5.34 -6.33
C LYS A 11 18.28 -6.11 -6.03
N LEU A 12 17.64 -5.85 -4.91
CA LEU A 12 16.42 -6.52 -4.53
C LEU A 12 15.28 -6.16 -5.49
N LEU A 13 15.05 -4.88 -5.75
CA LEU A 13 13.97 -4.42 -6.63
C LEU A 13 14.12 -4.97 -8.07
N VAL A 14 15.34 -4.94 -8.60
CA VAL A 14 15.64 -5.44 -9.95
C VAL A 14 15.54 -6.96 -10.03
N ASN A 15 16.16 -7.69 -9.09
CA ASN A 15 16.32 -9.15 -9.23
C ASN A 15 15.20 -9.95 -8.55
N TYR A 16 14.69 -9.51 -7.40
CA TYR A 16 13.65 -10.21 -6.64
C TYR A 16 12.25 -9.68 -6.94
N SER A 17 12.05 -8.37 -6.81
CA SER A 17 10.69 -7.78 -6.89
C SER A 17 10.13 -7.87 -8.30
N THR A 18 10.92 -7.43 -9.29
CA THR A 18 10.50 -7.37 -10.69
C THR A 18 11.15 -8.42 -11.57
N GLY A 19 12.23 -9.06 -11.11
CA GLY A 19 12.91 -10.13 -11.83
C GLY A 19 13.35 -9.72 -13.25
N VAL A 20 13.92 -8.52 -13.39
CA VAL A 20 14.39 -7.96 -14.66
C VAL A 20 15.27 -8.97 -15.41
N LYS A 21 15.07 -9.05 -16.72
CA LYS A 21 15.74 -9.97 -17.64
C LYS A 21 16.48 -9.20 -18.73
N GLU A 22 17.43 -9.88 -19.36
CA GLU A 22 18.10 -9.37 -20.56
C GLU A 22 17.07 -9.05 -21.64
N GLY A 23 17.16 -7.86 -22.22
CA GLY A 23 16.26 -7.38 -23.26
C GLY A 23 14.96 -6.72 -22.76
N ASP A 24 14.65 -6.77 -21.46
CA ASP A 24 13.50 -6.04 -20.90
C ASP A 24 13.65 -4.53 -21.17
N PHE A 25 12.55 -3.87 -21.53
CA PHE A 25 12.45 -2.41 -21.43
C PHE A 25 12.04 -2.02 -20.01
N VAL A 26 12.97 -1.45 -19.26
CA VAL A 26 12.79 -1.02 -17.87
C VAL A 26 12.58 0.49 -17.83
N PHE A 27 11.39 0.90 -17.42
CA PHE A 27 11.10 2.30 -17.13
C PHE A 27 11.31 2.58 -15.64
N VAL A 28 12.07 3.61 -15.29
CA VAL A 28 12.30 4.03 -13.91
C VAL A 28 11.81 5.45 -13.68
N SER A 29 10.94 5.68 -12.69
CA SER A 29 10.42 7.01 -12.39
C SER A 29 10.53 7.36 -10.92
N CYS A 30 11.06 8.52 -10.58
CA CYS A 30 11.05 8.97 -9.19
C CYS A 30 11.02 10.49 -9.06
N ASN A 31 10.72 10.98 -7.85
CA ASN A 31 10.92 12.37 -7.48
C ASN A 31 12.40 12.75 -7.53
N GLU A 32 12.71 14.03 -7.74
CA GLU A 32 14.08 14.54 -7.85
C GLU A 32 14.94 14.24 -6.61
N VAL A 33 14.30 14.16 -5.44
CA VAL A 33 14.94 13.84 -4.15
C VAL A 33 15.48 12.41 -4.10
N ALA A 34 14.92 11.50 -4.89
CA ALA A 34 15.29 10.08 -4.96
C ALA A 34 16.35 9.78 -6.04
N ASN A 35 17.03 10.80 -6.59
CA ASN A 35 18.10 10.61 -7.57
C ASN A 35 19.21 9.62 -7.15
N PRO A 36 19.64 9.54 -5.86
CA PRO A 36 20.58 8.51 -5.44
C PRO A 36 20.06 7.08 -5.64
N TRP A 37 18.78 6.84 -5.38
CA TRP A 37 18.13 5.54 -5.64
C TRP A 37 18.05 5.23 -7.13
N LEU A 38 17.63 6.22 -7.94
CA LEU A 38 17.55 6.08 -9.39
C LEU A 38 18.89 5.61 -9.98
N THR A 39 19.98 6.22 -9.53
CA THR A 39 21.34 5.91 -10.02
C THR A 39 21.69 4.43 -9.78
N GLU A 40 21.39 3.88 -8.61
CA GLU A 40 21.70 2.49 -8.29
C GLU A 40 20.75 1.50 -9.00
N VAL A 41 19.47 1.85 -9.17
CA VAL A 41 18.52 1.03 -9.93
C VAL A 41 18.90 0.96 -11.41
N VAL A 42 19.19 2.10 -12.05
CA VAL A 42 19.63 2.14 -13.46
C VAL A 42 20.88 1.31 -13.64
N LYS A 43 21.86 1.46 -12.74
CA LYS A 43 23.11 0.69 -12.75
C LYS A 43 22.86 -0.82 -12.65
N GLU A 44 21.96 -1.25 -11.77
CA GLU A 44 21.67 -2.67 -11.59
C GLU A 44 20.84 -3.25 -12.75
N ALA A 45 19.79 -2.56 -13.20
CA ALA A 45 18.99 -2.98 -14.34
C ALA A 45 19.82 -3.06 -15.64
N THR A 46 20.73 -2.10 -15.85
CA THR A 46 21.65 -2.13 -17.01
C THR A 46 22.59 -3.33 -16.96
N LYS A 47 23.09 -3.70 -15.77
CA LYS A 47 23.91 -4.92 -15.61
C LYS A 47 23.13 -6.20 -15.88
N ALA A 48 21.82 -6.21 -15.64
CA ALA A 48 20.93 -7.31 -16.00
C ALA A 48 20.65 -7.39 -17.52
N GLY A 49 21.19 -6.48 -18.33
CA GLY A 49 21.04 -6.47 -19.78
C GLY A 49 19.74 -5.82 -20.27
N ALA A 50 19.08 -5.03 -19.43
CA ALA A 50 17.87 -4.31 -19.80
C ALA A 50 18.15 -3.03 -20.61
N TYR A 51 17.18 -2.61 -21.42
CA TYR A 51 17.11 -1.27 -21.99
C TYR A 51 16.42 -0.35 -21.00
N VAL A 52 17.16 0.61 -20.42
CA VAL A 52 16.65 1.42 -19.32
C VAL A 52 16.36 2.85 -19.78
N GLU A 53 15.14 3.30 -19.56
CA GLU A 53 14.71 4.69 -19.69
C GLU A 53 14.24 5.21 -18.33
N TYR A 54 14.44 6.50 -18.06
CA TYR A 54 14.07 7.05 -16.75
C TYR A 54 13.55 8.48 -16.80
N ILE A 55 12.79 8.85 -15.76
CA ILE A 55 12.33 10.22 -15.52
C ILE A 55 12.52 10.64 -14.06
N LEU A 56 12.99 11.87 -13.88
CA LEU A 56 12.98 12.58 -12.62
C LEU A 56 11.85 13.61 -12.64
N GLU A 57 10.88 13.44 -11.76
CA GLU A 57 9.80 14.42 -11.58
C GLU A 57 10.23 15.52 -10.61
N SER A 58 10.00 16.78 -10.95
CA SER A 58 10.16 17.91 -10.02
C SER A 58 8.84 18.22 -9.31
N GLU A 59 8.85 18.19 -7.97
CA GLU A 59 7.66 18.53 -7.16
C GLU A 59 7.22 19.98 -7.39
N GLU A 60 8.17 20.90 -7.48
CA GLU A 60 7.93 22.33 -7.73
C GLU A 60 7.31 22.58 -9.12
N ALA A 61 7.83 21.90 -10.15
CA ALA A 61 7.28 22.01 -11.50
C ALA A 61 5.87 21.42 -11.59
N LYS A 62 5.62 20.32 -10.87
CA LYS A 62 4.28 19.69 -10.77
C LYS A 62 3.29 20.62 -10.07
N GLU A 63 3.71 21.27 -8.98
CA GLU A 63 2.90 22.26 -8.28
C GLU A 63 2.57 23.46 -9.19
N ALA A 64 3.56 24.00 -9.90
CA ALA A 64 3.36 25.08 -10.86
C ALA A 64 2.40 24.68 -11.98
N ARG A 65 2.57 23.47 -12.57
CA ARG A 65 1.63 22.95 -13.59
C ARG A 65 0.21 22.90 -13.04
N LEU A 66 0.00 22.39 -11.83
CA LEU A 66 -1.33 22.37 -11.21
C LEU A 66 -1.87 23.79 -10.98
N LYS A 67 -1.07 24.69 -10.43
CA LYS A 67 -1.49 26.08 -10.14
C LYS A 67 -1.89 26.85 -11.39
N PHE A 68 -1.14 26.72 -12.49
CA PHE A 68 -1.30 27.60 -13.65
C PHE A 68 -2.05 26.98 -14.83
N SER A 69 -2.24 25.66 -14.88
CA SER A 69 -2.95 25.02 -16.00
C SER A 69 -4.43 25.36 -16.06
N THR A 70 -4.96 25.45 -17.28
CA THR A 70 -6.40 25.44 -17.58
C THR A 70 -6.99 24.05 -17.40
N LYS A 71 -8.33 23.95 -17.38
CA LYS A 71 -9.03 22.66 -17.33
C LYS A 71 -8.59 21.74 -18.49
N ASP A 72 -8.58 22.24 -19.73
CA ASP A 72 -8.22 21.44 -20.90
C ASP A 72 -6.76 20.94 -20.85
N GLN A 73 -5.85 21.75 -20.32
CA GLN A 73 -4.44 21.34 -20.11
C GLN A 73 -4.29 20.27 -19.02
N LEU A 74 -5.17 20.24 -18.02
CA LEU A 74 -5.17 19.19 -16.99
C LEU A 74 -5.83 17.90 -17.51
N LEU A 75 -6.81 18.02 -18.42
CA LEU A 75 -7.50 16.89 -19.03
C LEU A 75 -6.72 16.22 -20.16
N SER A 76 -5.65 16.84 -20.68
CA SER A 76 -4.85 16.30 -21.79
C SER A 76 -3.99 15.08 -21.42
N GLY A 77 -3.87 14.75 -20.12
CA GLY A 77 -3.13 13.59 -19.64
C GLY A 77 -1.62 13.80 -19.51
N ASN A 78 -0.86 12.70 -19.57
CA ASN A 78 0.59 12.67 -19.44
C ASN A 78 1.20 11.80 -20.55
N LEU A 79 1.60 12.44 -21.65
CA LEU A 79 2.14 11.79 -22.84
C LEU A 79 3.37 10.93 -22.55
N ILE A 80 4.27 11.38 -21.66
CA ILE A 80 5.49 10.64 -21.35
C ILE A 80 5.13 9.34 -20.62
N MET A 81 4.30 9.43 -19.58
CA MET A 81 3.87 8.24 -18.84
C MET A 81 3.11 7.25 -19.73
N GLU A 82 2.20 7.75 -20.57
CA GLU A 82 1.45 6.90 -21.50
C GLU A 82 2.38 6.16 -22.47
N THR A 83 3.33 6.87 -23.09
CA THR A 83 4.27 6.29 -24.05
C THR A 83 5.20 5.26 -23.40
N MET A 84 5.71 5.57 -22.20
CA MET A 84 6.65 4.67 -21.50
C MET A 84 5.93 3.41 -21.02
N LEU A 85 4.75 3.54 -20.41
CA LEU A 85 3.99 2.41 -19.90
C LEU A 85 3.33 1.56 -21.00
N GLU A 86 3.17 2.09 -22.21
CA GLU A 86 2.78 1.28 -23.37
C GLU A 86 3.89 0.28 -23.75
N LYS A 87 5.17 0.68 -23.60
CA LYS A 87 6.33 -0.10 -24.05
C LYS A 87 7.01 -0.90 -22.95
N ALA A 88 6.88 -0.47 -21.69
CA ALA A 88 7.65 -1.06 -20.61
C ALA A 88 7.26 -2.51 -20.33
N ASP A 89 8.26 -3.36 -20.12
CA ASP A 89 8.09 -4.68 -19.53
C ASP A 89 8.14 -4.61 -18.01
N VAL A 90 8.91 -3.63 -17.50
CA VAL A 90 9.11 -3.39 -16.07
C VAL A 90 8.98 -1.91 -15.76
N TRP A 91 8.23 -1.56 -14.70
CA TRP A 91 8.18 -0.20 -14.15
C TRP A 91 8.62 -0.17 -12.69
N LEU A 92 9.75 0.49 -12.41
CA LEU A 92 10.22 0.73 -11.04
C LEU A 92 9.98 2.19 -10.66
N SER A 93 9.40 2.41 -9.48
CA SER A 93 9.17 3.76 -8.98
C SER A 93 9.61 3.97 -7.55
N ALA A 94 10.14 5.16 -7.26
CA ALA A 94 10.40 5.60 -5.89
C ALA A 94 9.67 6.91 -5.58
N TRP A 95 8.95 6.91 -4.48
CA TRP A 95 8.25 8.07 -3.94
C TRP A 95 9.10 8.74 -2.87
N GLY A 96 9.01 10.05 -2.79
CA GLY A 96 9.68 10.85 -1.76
C GLY A 96 9.25 12.29 -1.89
N ALA A 97 8.79 12.88 -0.78
CA ALA A 97 8.34 14.26 -0.81
C ALA A 97 9.50 15.22 -0.53
N ARG A 98 9.56 16.34 -1.26
CA ARG A 98 10.38 17.48 -0.79
C ARG A 98 9.62 18.27 0.27
N ASN A 99 8.30 18.29 0.16
CA ASN A 99 7.38 18.83 1.13
C ASN A 99 6.07 18.02 1.13
N THR A 100 5.76 17.34 2.24
CA THR A 100 4.52 16.54 2.40
C THR A 100 3.23 17.38 2.34
N ARG A 101 3.34 18.70 2.24
CA ARG A 101 2.25 19.67 2.12
C ARG A 101 2.32 20.52 0.83
N ALA A 102 3.14 20.12 -0.16
CA ALA A 102 3.31 20.87 -1.42
C ALA A 102 2.00 21.17 -2.14
N PHE A 103 0.98 20.31 -2.02
CA PHE A 103 -0.28 20.47 -2.74
C PHE A 103 -1.47 20.87 -1.86
N SER A 104 -1.27 21.20 -0.58
CA SER A 104 -2.37 21.40 0.39
C SER A 104 -3.36 22.52 0.02
N ASN A 105 -2.91 23.52 -0.74
CA ASN A 105 -3.74 24.66 -1.18
C ASN A 105 -4.06 24.64 -2.67
N ILE A 106 -3.83 23.53 -3.38
CA ILE A 106 -4.27 23.39 -4.76
C ILE A 106 -5.79 23.21 -4.78
N ASP A 107 -6.45 23.95 -5.67
CA ASP A 107 -7.90 23.85 -5.87
C ASP A 107 -8.32 22.40 -6.15
N SER A 108 -9.29 21.91 -5.37
CA SER A 108 -9.85 20.56 -5.49
C SER A 108 -10.36 20.22 -6.89
N GLU A 109 -10.92 21.19 -7.63
CA GLU A 109 -11.36 20.96 -9.01
C GLU A 109 -10.17 20.77 -9.96
N LYS A 110 -9.02 21.41 -9.70
CA LYS A 110 -7.79 21.13 -10.47
C LYS A 110 -7.26 19.73 -10.18
N ILE A 111 -7.25 19.29 -8.92
CA ILE A 111 -6.89 17.92 -8.53
C ILE A 111 -7.83 16.90 -9.19
N LYS A 112 -9.12 17.19 -9.24
CA LYS A 112 -10.11 16.34 -9.94
C LYS A 112 -9.87 16.29 -11.45
N ASN A 113 -9.60 17.43 -12.08
CA ASN A 113 -9.36 17.49 -13.53
C ASN A 113 -8.06 16.77 -13.93
N ILE A 114 -6.96 16.91 -13.18
CA ILE A 114 -5.73 16.16 -13.49
C ILE A 114 -5.95 14.65 -13.33
N ARG A 115 -6.63 14.22 -12.26
CA ARG A 115 -7.00 12.80 -12.07
C ARG A 115 -7.86 12.27 -13.21
N ALA A 116 -8.76 13.11 -13.74
CA ALA A 116 -9.59 12.77 -14.90
C ALA A 116 -8.77 12.64 -16.19
N GLY A 117 -7.79 13.53 -16.43
CA GLY A 117 -6.88 13.44 -17.58
C GLY A 117 -5.95 12.23 -17.51
N GLU A 118 -5.57 11.79 -16.30
CA GLU A 118 -4.72 10.62 -16.10
C GLU A 118 -5.44 9.28 -16.31
N LYS A 119 -6.78 9.27 -16.49
CA LYS A 119 -7.55 8.03 -16.67
C LYS A 119 -7.06 7.16 -17.83
N GLY A 120 -6.55 7.77 -18.91
CA GLY A 120 -6.03 7.07 -20.08
C GLY A 120 -4.90 6.12 -19.71
N TRP A 121 -3.74 6.66 -19.33
CA TRP A 121 -2.58 5.84 -18.97
C TRP A 121 -2.82 4.97 -17.73
N ARG A 122 -3.61 5.43 -16.75
CA ARG A 122 -3.96 4.61 -15.56
C ARG A 122 -4.74 3.35 -15.94
N LYS A 123 -5.63 3.43 -16.93
CA LYS A 123 -6.37 2.25 -17.43
C LYS A 123 -5.44 1.26 -18.12
N PHE A 124 -4.50 1.74 -18.94
CA PHE A 124 -3.50 0.89 -19.58
C PHE A 124 -2.62 0.19 -18.54
N TYR A 125 -2.07 0.98 -17.62
CA TYR A 125 -1.31 0.51 -16.46
C TYR A 125 -2.07 -0.57 -15.69
N SER A 126 -3.31 -0.29 -15.25
CA SER A 126 -4.13 -1.24 -14.48
C SER A 126 -4.42 -2.53 -15.23
N GLY A 127 -4.73 -2.46 -16.52
CA GLY A 127 -4.95 -3.65 -17.34
C GLY A 127 -3.71 -4.54 -17.43
N ARG A 128 -2.55 -3.93 -17.72
CA ARG A 128 -1.28 -4.64 -17.89
C ARG A 128 -0.71 -5.21 -16.59
N MET A 129 -0.99 -4.57 -15.46
CA MET A 129 -0.71 -5.17 -14.16
C MET A 129 -1.58 -6.42 -13.93
N GLY A 130 -2.88 -6.31 -14.21
CA GLY A 130 -3.83 -7.39 -13.96
C GLY A 130 -3.60 -8.64 -14.82
N ASP A 131 -3.10 -8.47 -16.05
CA ASP A 131 -2.72 -9.59 -16.92
C ASP A 131 -1.26 -10.03 -16.78
N GLY A 132 -0.47 -9.33 -15.96
CA GLY A 132 0.93 -9.62 -15.68
C GLY A 132 1.91 -9.25 -16.81
N SER A 133 1.46 -8.57 -17.87
CA SER A 133 2.33 -8.10 -18.96
C SER A 133 3.20 -6.91 -18.57
N LEU A 134 2.91 -6.22 -17.47
CA LEU A 134 3.76 -5.22 -16.86
C LEU A 134 4.11 -5.65 -15.43
N ARG A 135 5.39 -5.93 -15.19
CA ARG A 135 5.91 -6.12 -13.83
C ARG A 135 6.23 -4.75 -13.25
N TRP A 136 5.90 -4.49 -12.00
CA TRP A 136 6.17 -3.19 -11.42
C TRP A 136 6.49 -3.31 -9.94
N CYS A 137 7.26 -2.36 -9.43
CA CYS A 137 7.44 -2.23 -7.99
C CYS A 137 7.60 -0.77 -7.58
N GLY A 138 6.77 -0.33 -6.63
CA GLY A 138 6.87 0.98 -5.98
C GLY A 138 7.57 0.89 -4.64
N THR A 139 8.44 1.86 -4.34
CA THR A 139 9.12 1.96 -3.03
C THR A 139 9.08 3.39 -2.50
N GLN A 140 9.30 3.55 -1.20
CA GLN A 140 9.58 4.86 -0.61
C GLN A 140 11.09 5.10 -0.49
N PHE A 141 11.54 6.29 -0.87
CA PHE A 141 12.87 6.81 -0.58
C PHE A 141 12.81 7.73 0.65
N PRO A 142 13.75 7.62 1.61
CA PRO A 142 13.72 8.44 2.81
C PRO A 142 14.03 9.90 2.49
N THR A 143 13.20 10.82 2.98
CA THR A 143 13.40 12.28 2.84
C THR A 143 13.29 12.98 4.19
N TYR A 144 13.81 14.21 4.27
CA TYR A 144 13.62 15.04 5.45
C TYR A 144 12.15 15.37 5.73
N ALA A 145 11.34 15.54 4.68
CA ALA A 145 9.93 15.89 4.84
C ALA A 145 9.13 14.70 5.39
N ASP A 146 9.39 13.50 4.88
CA ASP A 146 8.75 12.27 5.36
C ASP A 146 9.20 11.93 6.80
N ALA A 147 10.48 12.17 7.14
CA ALA A 147 10.97 12.01 8.51
C ALA A 147 10.24 12.95 9.50
N GLN A 148 10.01 14.21 9.11
CA GLN A 148 9.24 15.16 9.92
C GLN A 148 7.79 14.70 10.11
N GLU A 149 7.14 14.22 9.06
CA GLU A 149 5.77 13.67 9.13
C GLU A 149 5.68 12.47 10.09
N ALA A 150 6.68 11.59 10.04
CA ALA A 150 6.81 10.43 10.91
C ALA A 150 7.27 10.80 12.34
N SER A 151 7.52 12.08 12.63
CA SER A 151 8.05 12.55 13.92
C SER A 151 9.38 11.89 14.30
N MET A 152 10.28 11.71 13.32
CA MET A 152 11.61 11.12 13.48
C MET A 152 12.70 12.10 13.03
N SER A 153 13.91 11.94 13.54
CA SER A 153 15.08 12.52 12.87
C SER A 153 15.30 11.84 11.51
N PHE A 154 16.02 12.50 10.60
CA PHE A 154 16.27 11.94 9.27
C PHE A 154 17.00 10.60 9.32
N SER A 155 18.04 10.48 10.16
CA SER A 155 18.78 9.22 10.32
C SER A 155 17.92 8.08 10.89
N GLU A 156 17.04 8.39 11.85
CA GLU A 156 16.09 7.39 12.37
C GLU A 156 15.10 6.95 11.29
N TYR A 157 14.67 7.87 10.43
CA TYR A 157 13.77 7.55 9.34
C TYR A 157 14.46 6.72 8.24
N GLU A 158 15.73 7.00 7.91
CA GLU A 158 16.52 6.16 7.01
C GLU A 158 16.64 4.73 7.57
N ASP A 159 17.01 4.59 8.85
CA ASP A 159 17.10 3.29 9.51
C ASP A 159 15.75 2.57 9.52
N PHE A 160 14.65 3.29 9.74
CA PHE A 160 13.30 2.76 9.65
C PHE A 160 12.95 2.26 8.25
N VAL A 161 13.10 3.10 7.21
CA VAL A 161 12.72 2.76 5.82
C VAL A 161 13.49 1.55 5.34
N TYR A 162 14.81 1.53 5.57
CA TYR A 162 15.64 0.43 5.11
C TYR A 162 15.51 -0.83 5.98
N GLY A 163 15.29 -0.68 7.28
CA GLY A 163 15.02 -1.80 8.19
C GLY A 163 13.67 -2.47 7.91
N ALA A 164 12.65 -1.69 7.54
CA ALA A 164 11.37 -2.23 7.05
C ALA A 164 11.56 -3.09 5.78
N GLY A 165 12.54 -2.76 4.94
CA GLY A 165 12.97 -3.54 3.79
C GLY A 165 13.91 -4.71 4.08
N LEU A 166 14.24 -4.98 5.35
CA LEU A 166 15.22 -6.00 5.76
C LEU A 166 16.60 -5.81 5.10
N LEU A 167 16.98 -4.56 4.78
CA LEU A 167 18.21 -4.25 4.03
C LEU A 167 19.47 -4.23 4.92
N ASP A 168 19.28 -4.27 6.23
CA ASP A 168 20.31 -4.47 7.24
C ASP A 168 20.85 -5.92 7.24
N HIS A 169 20.07 -6.89 6.77
CA HIS A 169 20.53 -8.28 6.60
C HIS A 169 21.64 -8.41 5.55
N GLU A 170 22.52 -9.40 5.70
CA GLU A 170 23.62 -9.67 4.76
C GLU A 170 23.10 -9.96 3.33
N ASP A 171 22.06 -10.79 3.22
CA ASP A 171 21.38 -11.12 1.97
C ASP A 171 19.86 -10.85 2.09
N PRO A 172 19.41 -9.61 1.77
CA PRO A 172 18.00 -9.25 1.82
C PRO A 172 17.12 -10.07 0.86
N VAL A 173 17.67 -10.55 -0.27
CA VAL A 173 16.91 -11.36 -1.22
C VAL A 173 16.58 -12.72 -0.60
N ALA A 174 17.52 -13.33 0.10
CA ALA A 174 17.27 -14.57 0.84
C ALA A 174 16.20 -14.38 1.93
N GLU A 175 16.24 -13.26 2.66
CA GLU A 175 15.24 -12.95 3.68
C GLU A 175 13.84 -12.74 3.12
N TRP A 176 13.69 -11.97 2.03
CA TRP A 176 12.39 -11.81 1.40
C TRP A 176 11.84 -13.10 0.80
N ASN A 177 12.70 -13.98 0.27
CA ASN A 177 12.29 -15.33 -0.11
C ASN A 177 11.82 -16.18 1.09
N ARG A 178 12.40 -15.97 2.28
CA ARG A 178 11.96 -16.62 3.52
C ARG A 178 10.59 -16.09 3.96
N VAL A 179 10.41 -14.77 3.96
CA VAL A 179 9.14 -14.09 4.27
C VAL A 179 8.03 -14.55 3.33
N SER A 180 8.28 -14.51 2.01
CA SER A 180 7.36 -15.00 0.97
C SER A 180 6.87 -16.42 1.25
N LYS A 181 7.78 -17.35 1.55
CA LYS A 181 7.44 -18.75 1.87
C LYS A 181 6.66 -18.89 3.17
N GLU A 182 6.93 -18.06 4.17
CA GLU A 182 6.22 -18.08 5.45
C GLU A 182 4.79 -17.55 5.29
N GLN A 183 4.61 -16.39 4.64
CA GLN A 183 3.30 -15.83 4.30
C GLN A 183 2.47 -16.79 3.45
N GLU A 184 3.09 -17.44 2.46
CA GLU A 184 2.41 -18.37 1.55
C GLU A 184 1.78 -19.57 2.29
N ARG A 185 2.37 -20.01 3.41
CA ARG A 185 1.76 -21.06 4.24
C ARG A 185 0.47 -20.58 4.90
N TRP A 186 0.45 -19.33 5.36
CA TRP A 186 -0.75 -18.70 5.94
C TRP A 186 -1.81 -18.43 4.89
N VAL A 187 -1.43 -17.95 3.70
CA VAL A 187 -2.33 -17.80 2.53
C VAL A 187 -3.02 -19.12 2.23
N LYS A 188 -2.27 -20.22 2.07
CA LYS A 188 -2.84 -21.54 1.81
C LYS A 188 -3.78 -22.02 2.91
N TYR A 189 -3.45 -21.74 4.17
CA TYR A 189 -4.33 -22.06 5.29
C TYR A 189 -5.63 -21.25 5.21
N LEU A 190 -5.55 -19.94 5.00
CA LEU A 190 -6.69 -19.03 4.97
C LEU A 190 -7.58 -19.20 3.73
N ASP A 191 -7.02 -19.63 2.59
CA ASP A 191 -7.78 -20.01 1.38
C ASP A 191 -8.77 -21.15 1.63
N THR A 192 -8.58 -21.94 2.69
CA THR A 192 -9.51 -23.01 3.09
C THR A 192 -10.65 -22.54 3.97
N LYS A 193 -10.62 -21.28 4.43
CA LYS A 193 -11.50 -20.76 5.48
C LYS A 193 -12.64 -19.94 4.93
N LYS A 194 -13.71 -19.76 5.71
CA LYS A 194 -14.95 -19.10 5.27
C LYS A 194 -15.31 -17.85 6.06
N GLU A 195 -14.90 -17.78 7.32
CA GLU A 195 -15.18 -16.67 8.22
C GLU A 195 -13.95 -16.36 9.08
N LEU A 196 -13.66 -15.08 9.23
CA LEU A 196 -12.79 -14.55 10.27
C LEU A 196 -13.64 -13.94 11.37
N HIS A 197 -13.27 -14.18 12.62
CA HIS A 197 -13.80 -13.46 13.79
C HIS A 197 -12.65 -12.73 14.47
N ILE A 198 -12.65 -11.41 14.33
CA ILE A 198 -11.59 -10.52 14.82
C ILE A 198 -12.07 -9.88 16.12
N LEU A 199 -11.29 -10.06 17.19
CA LEU A 199 -11.54 -9.52 18.52
C LEU A 199 -10.35 -8.67 18.95
N ALA A 200 -10.59 -7.44 19.40
CA ALA A 200 -9.59 -6.56 20.01
C ALA A 200 -10.27 -5.56 20.95
N GLU A 201 -9.51 -4.61 21.50
CA GLU A 201 -10.11 -3.53 22.30
C GLU A 201 -11.10 -2.72 21.45
N GLY A 202 -12.39 -2.73 21.84
CA GLY A 202 -13.45 -2.05 21.10
C GLY A 202 -13.78 -2.67 19.73
N THR A 203 -13.36 -3.92 19.48
CA THR A 203 -13.59 -4.62 18.21
C THR A 203 -14.15 -6.02 18.47
N ASP A 204 -15.29 -6.31 17.85
CA ASP A 204 -15.87 -7.65 17.71
C ASP A 204 -16.57 -7.68 16.35
N ILE A 205 -15.87 -8.20 15.34
CA ILE A 205 -16.35 -8.21 13.96
C ILE A 205 -16.13 -9.57 13.30
N LYS A 206 -17.17 -10.03 12.61
CA LYS A 206 -17.16 -11.23 11.78
C LYS A 206 -17.13 -10.85 10.32
N VAL A 207 -16.19 -11.43 9.59
CA VAL A 207 -15.90 -11.12 8.19
C VAL A 207 -15.92 -12.42 7.41
N SER A 208 -16.91 -12.61 6.53
CA SER A 208 -16.89 -13.76 5.64
C SER A 208 -15.87 -13.56 4.51
N VAL A 209 -15.05 -14.58 4.30
CA VAL A 209 -14.04 -14.69 3.24
C VAL A 209 -14.32 -15.92 2.36
N GLU A 210 -15.55 -16.44 2.41
CA GLU A 210 -15.96 -17.64 1.69
C GLU A 210 -15.82 -17.45 0.16
N GLY A 211 -15.05 -18.35 -0.46
CA GLY A 211 -14.83 -18.33 -1.92
C GLY A 211 -13.95 -17.17 -2.39
N ARG A 212 -13.16 -16.57 -1.49
CA ARG A 212 -12.19 -15.52 -1.78
C ARG A 212 -10.79 -16.10 -1.89
N LYS A 213 -9.90 -15.33 -2.51
CA LYS A 213 -8.49 -15.71 -2.69
C LYS A 213 -7.64 -14.81 -1.82
N TRP A 214 -6.79 -15.41 -1.01
CA TRP A 214 -5.78 -14.69 -0.25
C TRP A 214 -4.57 -14.35 -1.11
N ILE A 215 -4.07 -13.13 -0.95
CA ILE A 215 -2.96 -12.58 -1.71
C ILE A 215 -1.78 -12.42 -0.77
N ASN A 216 -0.63 -12.84 -1.26
CA ASN A 216 0.65 -12.75 -0.58
C ASN A 216 1.37 -11.49 -1.03
N CYS A 217 1.58 -10.54 -0.11
CA CYS A 217 2.28 -9.29 -0.40
C CYS A 217 3.70 -9.39 0.18
N ASP A 218 4.59 -9.85 -0.69
CA ASP A 218 5.94 -10.29 -0.33
C ASP A 218 7.06 -9.49 -1.01
N GLY A 219 6.81 -8.22 -1.35
CA GLY A 219 7.85 -7.32 -1.83
C GLY A 219 7.96 -7.24 -3.34
N ARG A 220 7.02 -7.81 -4.09
CA ARG A 220 7.05 -7.81 -5.57
C ARG A 220 6.32 -6.65 -6.21
N VAL A 221 5.39 -6.03 -5.50
CA VAL A 221 4.50 -4.98 -6.00
C VAL A 221 4.74 -3.69 -5.24
N ASN A 222 4.65 -3.74 -3.91
CA ASN A 222 5.07 -2.67 -3.01
C ASN A 222 6.37 -3.08 -2.32
N PHE A 223 7.24 -2.11 -1.99
CA PHE A 223 8.44 -2.36 -1.22
C PHE A 223 8.75 -1.24 -0.21
N PRO A 224 9.03 -1.55 1.07
CA PRO A 224 8.83 -2.85 1.67
C PRO A 224 7.36 -3.24 1.66
N ASP A 225 7.13 -4.53 1.77
CA ASP A 225 5.80 -5.11 1.85
C ASP A 225 5.59 -5.75 3.23
N GLY A 226 4.63 -6.64 3.32
CA GLY A 226 4.49 -7.55 4.44
C GLY A 226 3.08 -7.53 4.98
N GLU A 227 2.15 -8.00 4.18
CA GLU A 227 0.80 -8.35 4.60
C GLU A 227 0.35 -9.63 3.89
N ILE A 228 -0.74 -10.20 4.37
CA ILE A 228 -1.58 -11.10 3.61
C ILE A 228 -3.00 -10.55 3.63
N PHE A 229 -3.65 -10.44 2.47
CA PHE A 229 -4.97 -9.82 2.38
C PHE A 229 -5.96 -10.63 1.54
N THR A 230 -7.24 -10.32 1.69
CA THR A 230 -8.31 -10.73 0.78
C THR A 230 -9.41 -9.67 0.73
N SER A 231 -10.27 -9.73 -0.28
CA SER A 231 -11.54 -9.00 -0.25
C SER A 231 -12.60 -9.79 0.51
N PRO A 232 -13.40 -9.16 1.40
CA PRO A 232 -14.48 -9.84 2.10
C PRO A 232 -15.69 -10.12 1.18
N VAL A 233 -16.63 -10.94 1.64
CA VAL A 233 -17.95 -11.11 1.01
C VAL A 233 -18.81 -9.90 1.33
N GLU A 234 -19.27 -9.18 0.30
CA GLU A 234 -19.73 -7.79 0.42
C GLU A 234 -20.85 -7.60 1.42
N ASN A 235 -21.75 -8.58 1.54
CA ASN A 235 -22.95 -8.53 2.38
C ASN A 235 -22.89 -9.47 3.60
N LYS A 236 -21.71 -9.98 3.96
CA LYS A 236 -21.53 -10.92 5.07
C LYS A 236 -20.46 -10.44 6.04
N ILE A 237 -20.60 -9.20 6.48
CA ILE A 237 -19.78 -8.59 7.53
C ILE A 237 -20.70 -8.04 8.60
N ASN A 238 -20.48 -8.41 9.86
CA ASN A 238 -21.32 -8.01 10.98
C ASN A 238 -20.51 -7.79 12.25
N GLY A 239 -20.85 -6.75 13.00
CA GLY A 239 -20.22 -6.43 14.29
C GLY A 239 -19.74 -4.99 14.35
N HIS A 240 -18.66 -4.74 15.08
CA HIS A 240 -18.07 -3.41 15.22
C HIS A 240 -16.55 -3.48 15.23
N ILE A 241 -15.90 -2.46 14.70
CA ILE A 241 -14.44 -2.34 14.65
C ILE A 241 -14.00 -0.96 15.10
N THR A 242 -12.97 -0.93 15.93
CA THR A 242 -12.24 0.28 16.34
C THR A 242 -10.86 0.28 15.71
N PHE A 243 -10.50 1.38 15.06
CA PHE A 243 -9.18 1.58 14.49
C PHE A 243 -8.29 2.35 15.47
N SER A 244 -7.15 1.74 15.80
CA SER A 244 -6.25 2.17 16.89
C SER A 244 -5.33 3.31 16.47
N PHE A 245 -5.11 3.47 15.16
CA PHE A 245 -4.25 4.50 14.59
C PHE A 245 -5.07 5.58 13.89
N PRO A 246 -4.58 6.83 13.81
CA PRO A 246 -5.25 7.87 13.04
C PRO A 246 -5.36 7.48 11.56
N GLY A 247 -6.55 7.58 10.99
CA GLY A 247 -6.75 7.48 9.55
C GLY A 247 -6.31 8.78 8.89
N ILE A 248 -5.44 8.69 7.89
CA ILE A 248 -4.97 9.86 7.13
C ILE A 248 -5.68 9.88 5.78
N TYR A 249 -6.41 10.95 5.49
CA TYR A 249 -7.03 11.16 4.19
C TYR A 249 -6.77 12.57 3.68
N ALA A 250 -6.15 12.67 2.50
CA ALA A 250 -5.80 13.94 1.86
C ALA A 250 -5.08 14.93 2.80
N GLY A 251 -4.17 14.43 3.64
CA GLY A 251 -3.39 15.22 4.61
C GLY A 251 -4.15 15.66 5.87
N LYS A 252 -5.37 15.16 6.07
CA LYS A 252 -6.17 15.37 7.29
C LYS A 252 -6.24 14.08 8.11
N GLU A 253 -6.13 14.23 9.42
CA GLU A 253 -6.21 13.11 10.37
C GLU A 253 -7.64 12.95 10.89
N ILE A 254 -8.09 11.70 10.95
CA ILE A 254 -9.30 11.26 11.63
C ILE A 254 -8.87 10.32 12.75
N GLU A 255 -9.24 10.60 14.00
CA GLU A 255 -8.75 9.87 15.17
C GLU A 255 -9.88 9.16 15.91
N GLY A 256 -9.59 7.96 16.44
CA GLY A 256 -10.53 7.17 17.23
C GLY A 256 -11.76 6.76 16.44
N ILE A 257 -11.55 6.15 15.27
CA ILE A 257 -12.60 5.72 14.35
C ILE A 257 -13.23 4.45 14.90
N GLU A 258 -14.55 4.48 15.10
CA GLU A 258 -15.38 3.35 15.51
C GLU A 258 -16.47 3.16 14.44
N LEU A 259 -16.59 1.96 13.87
CA LEU A 259 -17.60 1.64 12.85
C LEU A 259 -18.47 0.46 13.31
N GLU A 260 -19.79 0.59 13.18
CA GLU A 260 -20.75 -0.51 13.34
C GLU A 260 -21.19 -0.99 11.96
N VAL A 261 -21.17 -2.31 11.76
CA VAL A 261 -21.37 -2.96 10.47
C VAL A 261 -22.48 -3.97 10.56
N LYS A 262 -23.42 -3.89 9.63
CA LYS A 262 -24.51 -4.86 9.49
C LYS A 262 -24.69 -5.24 8.05
N ASP A 263 -24.73 -6.54 7.79
CA ASP A 263 -24.92 -7.13 6.47
C ASP A 263 -23.97 -6.51 5.42
N GLY A 264 -22.72 -6.25 5.81
CA GLY A 264 -21.69 -5.67 4.94
C GLY A 264 -21.56 -4.15 4.95
N LYS A 265 -22.59 -3.45 5.44
CA LYS A 265 -22.68 -1.99 5.36
C LYS A 265 -22.37 -1.34 6.70
N VAL A 266 -21.61 -0.26 6.67
CA VAL A 266 -21.43 0.64 7.82
C VAL A 266 -22.77 1.34 8.10
N VAL A 267 -23.37 1.04 9.26
CA VAL A 267 -24.68 1.56 9.69
C VAL A 267 -24.56 2.65 10.76
N SER A 268 -23.44 2.69 11.47
CA SER A 268 -23.10 3.73 12.44
C SER A 268 -21.60 3.98 12.41
N TYR A 269 -21.18 5.22 12.63
CA TYR A 269 -19.78 5.60 12.68
C TYR A 269 -19.58 6.69 13.73
N LYS A 270 -18.36 6.77 14.26
CA LYS A 270 -17.94 7.80 15.20
C LYS A 270 -16.46 8.07 15.03
N ALA A 271 -16.04 9.32 15.24
CA ALA A 271 -14.64 9.67 15.37
C ALA A 271 -14.43 10.72 16.48
N LYS A 272 -13.34 10.60 17.24
CA LYS A 272 -12.95 11.60 18.25
C LYS A 272 -12.57 12.94 17.60
N LYS A 273 -11.99 12.88 16.40
CA LYS A 273 -11.61 14.04 15.59
C LYS A 273 -11.83 13.70 14.12
N GLY A 274 -12.34 14.66 13.35
CA GLY A 274 -12.54 14.50 11.90
C GLY A 274 -13.81 13.73 11.50
N GLU A 275 -14.80 13.64 12.38
CA GLU A 275 -16.05 12.89 12.11
C GLU A 275 -16.81 13.38 10.87
N ASP A 276 -16.86 14.70 10.62
CA ASP A 276 -17.46 15.25 9.40
C ASP A 276 -16.75 14.77 8.12
N LEU A 277 -15.42 14.60 8.18
CA LEU A 277 -14.67 14.06 7.05
C LEU A 277 -14.93 12.56 6.89
N LEU A 278 -14.96 11.80 7.99
CA LEU A 278 -15.33 10.38 7.97
C LEU A 278 -16.70 10.17 7.33
N LYS A 279 -17.69 10.97 7.73
CA LYS A 279 -19.02 10.99 7.12
C LYS A 279 -18.94 11.21 5.62
N ALA A 280 -18.25 12.27 5.19
CA ALA A 280 -18.13 12.61 3.78
C ALA A 280 -17.47 11.48 2.97
N LEU A 281 -16.52 10.75 3.56
CA LEU A 281 -15.89 9.58 2.93
C LEU A 281 -16.89 8.43 2.76
N LEU A 282 -17.63 8.08 3.80
CA LEU A 282 -18.66 7.03 3.76
C LEU A 282 -19.81 7.35 2.78
N GLU A 283 -20.06 8.64 2.52
CA GLU A 283 -21.08 9.14 1.59
C GLU A 283 -20.55 9.38 0.16
N THR A 284 -19.30 9.01 -0.14
CA THR A 284 -18.67 9.26 -1.45
C THR A 284 -19.45 8.62 -2.60
N ASP A 285 -19.82 7.35 -2.45
CA ASP A 285 -20.64 6.57 -3.37
C ASP A 285 -21.26 5.36 -2.66
N GLU A 286 -22.04 4.55 -3.38
CA GLU A 286 -22.73 3.38 -2.81
C GLU A 286 -21.76 2.36 -2.16
N GLY A 287 -20.60 2.17 -2.79
CA GLY A 287 -19.58 1.22 -2.32
C GLY A 287 -18.74 1.73 -1.15
N ALA A 288 -18.63 3.05 -0.96
CA ALA A 288 -17.78 3.66 0.06
C ALA A 288 -18.16 3.30 1.50
N SER A 289 -19.39 2.84 1.74
CA SER A 289 -19.89 2.38 3.04
C SER A 289 -19.80 0.85 3.25
N HIS A 290 -19.13 0.13 2.35
CA HIS A 290 -18.84 -1.31 2.47
C HIS A 290 -17.34 -1.55 2.53
N PHE A 291 -16.92 -2.69 3.08
CA PHE A 291 -15.50 -3.04 3.12
C PHE A 291 -15.04 -3.68 1.81
N GLY A 292 -13.89 -3.20 1.31
CA GLY A 292 -13.21 -3.69 0.13
C GLY A 292 -12.13 -4.73 0.43
N GLU A 293 -11.56 -4.68 1.63
CA GLU A 293 -10.39 -5.46 2.02
C GLU A 293 -10.39 -5.80 3.52
N VAL A 294 -9.81 -6.96 3.83
CA VAL A 294 -9.35 -7.35 5.16
C VAL A 294 -7.95 -7.96 5.03
N ALA A 295 -7.03 -7.52 5.87
CA ALA A 295 -5.63 -7.86 5.77
C ALA A 295 -4.95 -7.99 7.14
N ILE A 296 -3.90 -8.80 7.20
CA ILE A 296 -3.08 -9.00 8.40
C ILE A 296 -1.66 -8.54 8.08
N GLY A 297 -1.17 -7.57 8.84
CA GLY A 297 0.19 -7.08 8.75
C GLY A 297 1.18 -8.12 9.29
N THR A 298 2.26 -8.33 8.55
CA THR A 298 3.26 -9.38 8.76
C THR A 298 4.71 -8.86 8.75
N ASN A 299 4.92 -7.56 8.50
CA ASN A 299 6.25 -6.96 8.60
C ASN A 299 6.56 -6.53 10.03
N TYR A 300 7.11 -7.46 10.81
CA TYR A 300 7.55 -7.20 12.19
C TYR A 300 8.79 -6.29 12.29
N GLY A 301 9.40 -5.93 11.16
CA GLY A 301 10.45 -4.89 11.08
C GLY A 301 9.88 -3.49 11.27
N ILE A 302 8.59 -3.28 10.95
CA ILE A 302 7.91 -1.98 11.09
C ILE A 302 7.33 -1.87 12.49
N LYS A 303 7.95 -1.04 13.32
CA LYS A 303 7.62 -0.92 14.76
C LYS A 303 6.86 0.34 15.13
N LYS A 304 6.78 1.31 14.21
CA LYS A 304 6.21 2.64 14.45
C LYS A 304 5.26 2.99 13.33
N PHE A 305 4.14 3.61 13.71
CA PHE A 305 3.24 4.27 12.78
C PHE A 305 3.88 5.57 12.27
N THR A 306 3.78 5.82 10.98
CA THR A 306 4.54 6.86 10.26
C THR A 306 3.70 7.86 9.49
N ARG A 307 2.38 7.65 9.42
CA ARG A 307 1.45 8.41 8.55
C ARG A 307 1.73 8.19 7.06
N ASN A 308 2.36 7.07 6.72
CA ASN A 308 2.60 6.65 5.35
C ASN A 308 2.06 5.23 5.19
N MET A 309 0.96 5.12 4.44
CA MET A 309 0.19 3.88 4.34
C MET A 309 1.01 2.71 3.80
N LEU A 310 2.00 2.97 2.92
CA LEU A 310 2.91 1.94 2.41
C LEU A 310 3.57 1.13 3.54
N PHE A 311 3.93 1.79 4.64
CA PHE A 311 4.51 1.12 5.80
C PHE A 311 3.46 0.72 6.82
N ASP A 312 2.52 1.64 7.09
CA ASP A 312 1.61 1.50 8.22
C ASP A 312 0.71 0.25 8.04
N GLU A 313 0.16 0.02 6.85
CA GLU A 313 -0.68 -1.15 6.58
C GLU A 313 0.08 -2.49 6.70
N LYS A 314 1.43 -2.46 6.60
CA LYS A 314 2.26 -3.66 6.67
C LYS A 314 2.72 -3.99 8.09
N ILE A 315 2.40 -3.17 9.10
CA ILE A 315 2.88 -3.33 10.48
C ILE A 315 2.57 -4.75 11.01
N GLY A 316 3.61 -5.50 11.37
CA GLY A 316 3.45 -6.76 12.06
C GLY A 316 2.71 -6.57 13.38
N GLY A 317 1.66 -7.36 13.61
CA GLY A 317 0.84 -7.25 14.82
C GLY A 317 -0.43 -6.41 14.66
N THR A 318 -0.75 -5.95 13.45
CA THR A 318 -1.99 -5.22 13.16
C THR A 318 -2.84 -5.96 12.14
N VAL A 319 -4.12 -5.62 12.13
CA VAL A 319 -5.05 -5.89 11.01
C VAL A 319 -5.42 -4.55 10.41
N HIS A 320 -5.58 -4.47 9.10
CA HIS A 320 -6.31 -3.36 8.50
C HIS A 320 -7.53 -3.85 7.73
N MET A 321 -8.50 -2.95 7.62
CA MET A 321 -9.66 -3.14 6.78
C MET A 321 -9.91 -1.86 5.98
N ALA A 322 -10.10 -2.01 4.68
CA ALA A 322 -10.35 -0.88 3.80
C ALA A 322 -11.85 -0.72 3.54
N ILE A 323 -12.37 0.50 3.68
CA ILE A 323 -13.70 0.82 3.13
C ILE A 323 -13.58 1.21 1.65
N GLY A 324 -14.62 0.92 0.88
CA GLY A 324 -14.69 1.19 -0.55
C GLY A 324 -14.23 0.02 -1.42
N ASP A 325 -13.52 0.32 -2.51
CA ASP A 325 -13.29 -0.56 -3.65
C ASP A 325 -12.60 -1.86 -3.24
N SER A 326 -13.08 -2.99 -3.76
CA SER A 326 -12.47 -4.29 -3.50
C SER A 326 -11.45 -4.68 -4.57
N MET A 327 -10.43 -5.44 -4.18
CA MET A 327 -9.42 -6.02 -5.06
C MET A 327 -9.99 -7.15 -5.94
N PRO A 328 -10.10 -6.95 -7.27
CA PRO A 328 -10.64 -7.98 -8.18
C PRO A 328 -9.84 -9.29 -8.16
N GLU A 329 -8.52 -9.22 -7.97
CA GLU A 329 -7.62 -10.36 -7.89
C GLU A 329 -7.88 -11.27 -6.67
N ALA A 330 -8.46 -10.73 -5.60
CA ALA A 330 -8.93 -11.47 -4.43
C ALA A 330 -10.40 -11.94 -4.57
N GLY A 331 -11.02 -11.65 -5.72
CA GLY A 331 -12.41 -12.00 -6.04
C GLY A 331 -13.44 -10.95 -5.59
N GLY A 332 -13.00 -9.80 -5.08
CA GLY A 332 -13.89 -8.74 -4.59
C GLY A 332 -14.78 -8.10 -5.64
N LYS A 333 -15.98 -7.71 -5.24
CA LYS A 333 -17.05 -7.17 -6.11
C LYS A 333 -17.55 -5.79 -5.68
N ASN A 334 -17.20 -5.31 -4.48
CA ASN A 334 -17.55 -3.94 -4.12
C ASN A 334 -16.81 -2.98 -5.06
N ARG A 335 -17.53 -1.97 -5.57
CA ARG A 335 -16.97 -0.96 -6.47
C ARG A 335 -17.19 0.42 -5.90
N SER A 336 -16.08 1.14 -5.74
CA SER A 336 -16.09 2.51 -5.20
C SER A 336 -14.98 3.33 -5.84
N SER A 337 -15.11 4.65 -5.76
CA SER A 337 -14.03 5.58 -6.07
C SER A 337 -13.08 5.80 -4.88
N LEU A 338 -13.46 5.30 -3.69
CA LEU A 338 -12.66 5.30 -2.47
C LEU A 338 -12.06 3.91 -2.27
N HIS A 339 -10.82 3.84 -1.80
CA HIS A 339 -10.26 2.68 -1.12
C HIS A 339 -9.42 3.25 0.01
N TRP A 340 -9.78 2.95 1.27
CA TRP A 340 -9.16 3.61 2.41
C TRP A 340 -8.92 2.67 3.57
N ASP A 341 -7.64 2.34 3.74
CA ASP A 341 -7.10 1.49 4.78
C ASP A 341 -7.07 2.18 6.14
N MET A 342 -7.53 1.43 7.14
CA MET A 342 -7.51 1.83 8.54
C MET A 342 -7.05 0.65 9.40
N LEU A 343 -6.22 0.93 10.41
CA LEU A 343 -5.49 -0.09 11.15
C LEU A 343 -6.06 -0.32 12.54
N CYS A 344 -6.19 -1.59 12.92
CA CYS A 344 -6.54 -2.09 14.24
C CYS A 344 -5.32 -2.77 14.86
N ASP A 345 -4.90 -2.32 16.05
CA ASP A 345 -3.78 -2.91 16.78
C ASP A 345 -4.21 -4.20 17.49
N MET A 346 -3.53 -5.30 17.20
CA MET A 346 -3.87 -6.62 17.75
C MET A 346 -2.91 -7.08 18.85
N ARG A 347 -1.87 -6.28 19.16
CA ARG A 347 -0.78 -6.69 20.07
C ARG A 347 -1.21 -6.80 21.53
N ASN A 348 -2.29 -6.13 21.93
CA ASN A 348 -2.78 -6.09 23.30
C ASN A 348 -4.07 -6.91 23.47
N GLY A 349 -3.97 -8.23 23.47
CA GLY A 349 -5.13 -9.12 23.67
C GLY A 349 -5.95 -9.39 22.42
N GLY A 350 -5.50 -8.93 21.25
CA GLY A 350 -6.17 -9.16 19.98
C GLY A 350 -6.13 -10.63 19.59
N ARG A 351 -7.23 -11.14 19.04
CA ARG A 351 -7.40 -12.54 18.61
C ARG A 351 -8.11 -12.60 17.27
N ILE A 352 -7.69 -13.53 16.42
CA ILE A 352 -8.40 -13.85 15.18
C ILE A 352 -8.67 -15.35 15.13
N TYR A 353 -9.94 -15.68 14.97
CA TYR A 353 -10.40 -17.03 14.73
C TYR A 353 -10.74 -17.18 13.25
N ALA A 354 -10.32 -18.28 12.62
CA ALA A 354 -10.75 -18.66 11.27
C ALA A 354 -11.61 -19.92 11.37
N ASP A 355 -12.89 -19.81 11.00
CA ASP A 355 -13.89 -20.87 11.18
C ASP A 355 -13.94 -21.43 12.63
N GLY A 356 -13.73 -20.55 13.62
CA GLY A 356 -13.72 -20.88 15.05
C GLY A 356 -12.38 -21.41 15.58
N GLU A 357 -11.36 -21.60 14.73
CA GLU A 357 -10.01 -22.00 15.13
C GLU A 357 -9.15 -20.75 15.39
N LEU A 358 -8.64 -20.59 16.61
CA LEU A 358 -7.74 -19.50 16.97
C LEU A 358 -6.39 -19.70 16.27
N PHE A 359 -6.05 -18.84 15.32
CA PHE A 359 -4.78 -18.93 14.58
C PHE A 359 -3.87 -17.72 14.77
N TYR A 360 -4.38 -16.64 15.37
CA TYR A 360 -3.64 -15.40 15.61
C TYR A 360 -4.01 -14.82 16.96
N GLU A 361 -3.01 -14.44 17.75
CA GLU A 361 -3.18 -13.96 19.12
C GLU A 361 -2.04 -13.01 19.52
N ASN A 362 -2.38 -11.87 20.14
CA ASN A 362 -1.42 -10.86 20.61
C ASN A 362 -0.44 -10.37 19.53
N GLY A 363 -0.94 -10.20 18.30
CA GLY A 363 -0.12 -9.73 17.18
C GLY A 363 0.69 -10.82 16.48
N GLU A 364 0.58 -12.07 16.89
CA GLU A 364 1.41 -13.17 16.42
C GLU A 364 0.58 -14.32 15.86
N PHE A 365 1.08 -14.95 14.80
CA PHE A 365 0.47 -16.18 14.28
C PHE A 365 0.87 -17.41 15.11
N LYS A 366 -0.09 -18.29 15.35
CA LYS A 366 0.09 -19.54 16.10
C LYS A 366 0.64 -20.65 15.20
N LYS A 367 1.97 -20.72 15.05
CA LYS A 367 2.65 -21.59 14.07
C LYS A 367 2.29 -23.08 14.18
N GLU A 368 1.83 -23.52 15.34
CA GLU A 368 1.30 -24.87 15.59
C GLU A 368 0.07 -25.24 14.74
N ILE A 369 -0.61 -24.26 14.14
CA ILE A 369 -1.76 -24.48 13.25
C ILE A 369 -1.31 -24.95 11.84
N LEU A 370 -0.10 -24.62 11.41
CA LEU A 370 0.42 -24.95 10.08
C LEU A 370 1.21 -26.28 10.03
N VAL A 371 0.98 -27.18 10.98
CA VAL A 371 1.70 -28.46 11.12
C VAL A 371 1.27 -29.47 10.08
#